data_AF-A0A212DYL6-F1
#
_entry.id   AF-A0A212DYL6-F1
#
_cell.length_a   1.000
_cell.length_b   1.000
_cell.length_c   1.000
_cell.angle_alpha   90.00
_cell.angle_beta   90.00
_cell.angle_gamma   90.00
#
_symmetry.space_group_name_H-M   'P 1'
#
loop_
_entity.id
_entity.type
_entity.pdbx_description
1 polymer ?
#
loop_
_entity_poly.entity_id
_entity_poly.type
_entity_poly.pdbx_seq_one_letter_code
_entity_poly.pdbx_strand_id
1 'polypeptide(L)'
;MSINSVIFNFLMKLGLTGKEANEAKTWFAVLELGEATVTDIARKTGLPRTTVYNVVEYLVERKLVTARKKKRGKYYSTGDPVNLLYVAERNVQLLKRALPWLRSIHRAVYKAKTQREFYKDKKGIRAILDSSPDCVKILDTNGRLVYLNKGGMEEHGFKTEKEAIGWDWLSSIIEEQREYVLKLLGKCLQGKSVTINIRHVKSLSTRDQCSLSLSPMRDEEGKIINILAISRERD
;
A
#
# COMPACT_ATOMS: atom_id res chain seq x y z
N MET A 1 33.04 -20.79 17.39
CA MET A 1 32.31 -20.94 16.10
C MET A 1 33.35 -21.36 15.07
N SER A 2 33.26 -22.56 14.46
CA SER A 2 34.31 -23.03 13.54
C SER A 2 34.27 -22.26 12.21
N ILE A 3 35.44 -22.10 11.58
CA ILE A 3 35.60 -21.45 10.26
C ILE A 3 34.63 -22.02 9.21
N ASN A 4 34.33 -23.31 9.29
CA ASN A 4 33.37 -23.99 8.41
C ASN A 4 31.93 -23.46 8.52
N SER A 5 31.50 -23.02 9.71
CA SER A 5 30.16 -22.45 9.91
C SER A 5 30.01 -21.07 9.27
N VAL A 6 31.08 -20.28 9.25
CA VAL A 6 31.08 -18.93 8.65
C VAL A 6 31.01 -19.02 7.13
N ILE A 7 31.80 -19.91 6.52
CA ILE A 7 31.81 -20.10 5.06
C ILE A 7 30.48 -20.71 4.58
N PHE A 8 29.91 -21.66 5.34
CA PHE A 8 28.60 -22.23 5.03
C PHE A 8 27.49 -21.16 5.02
N ASN A 9 27.47 -20.27 6.02
CA ASN A 9 26.52 -19.15 6.08
C ASN A 9 26.75 -18.12 4.97
N PHE A 10 27.99 -17.94 4.51
CA PHE A 10 28.32 -17.04 3.40
C PHE A 10 27.77 -17.56 2.06
N LEU A 11 27.90 -18.87 1.80
CA LEU A 11 27.35 -19.52 0.61
C LEU A 11 25.82 -19.45 0.55
N MET A 12 25.14 -19.58 1.70
CA MET A 12 23.69 -19.40 1.83
C MET A 12 23.23 -18.00 1.44
N LYS A 13 24.03 -16.96 1.73
CA LYS A 13 23.68 -15.55 1.43
C LYS A 13 23.93 -15.14 -0.02
N LEU A 14 24.76 -15.86 -0.77
CA LEU A 14 25.08 -15.57 -2.19
C LEU A 14 24.04 -16.06 -3.20
N GLY A 15 22.90 -16.59 -2.75
CA GLY A 15 21.83 -17.05 -3.65
C GLY A 15 22.14 -18.38 -4.36
N LEU A 16 23.03 -19.20 -3.80
CA LEU A 16 23.22 -20.60 -4.18
C LEU A 16 22.11 -21.51 -3.64
N THR A 17 20.87 -21.03 -3.62
CA THR A 17 19.73 -21.87 -3.25
C THR A 17 18.44 -21.38 -3.91
N GLY A 18 17.90 -22.22 -4.78
CA GLY A 18 16.48 -22.54 -4.76
C GLY A 18 16.37 -24.05 -4.57
N LYS A 19 15.82 -24.50 -3.42
CA LYS A 19 15.80 -25.89 -2.87
C LYS A 19 17.17 -26.58 -2.84
N GLU A 20 17.92 -26.81 -1.76
CA GLU A 20 17.78 -26.86 -0.31
C GLU A 20 19.24 -26.78 0.23
N ALA A 21 19.46 -26.66 1.55
CA ALA A 21 20.80 -26.67 2.19
C ALA A 21 21.76 -27.81 1.75
N ASN A 22 21.25 -28.79 1.02
CA ASN A 22 21.96 -29.92 0.44
C ASN A 22 22.98 -29.53 -0.64
N GLU A 23 22.72 -28.49 -1.45
CA GLU A 23 23.67 -28.01 -2.46
C GLU A 23 24.94 -27.47 -1.82
N ALA A 24 24.79 -26.56 -0.85
CA ALA A 24 25.90 -26.00 -0.09
C ALA A 24 26.66 -27.09 0.67
N LYS A 25 25.96 -28.02 1.34
CA LYS A 25 26.58 -29.16 2.03
C LYS A 25 27.37 -30.06 1.08
N THR A 26 26.80 -30.37 -0.08
CA THR A 26 27.43 -31.24 -1.09
C THR A 26 28.65 -30.56 -1.70
N TRP A 27 28.54 -29.30 -2.10
CA TRP A 27 29.64 -28.53 -2.63
C TRP A 27 30.78 -28.40 -1.62
N PHE A 28 30.46 -28.10 -0.35
CA PHE A 28 31.45 -27.97 0.72
C PHE A 28 32.11 -29.32 1.05
N ALA A 29 31.35 -30.42 1.06
CA ALA A 29 31.91 -31.75 1.24
C ALA A 29 32.90 -32.12 0.12
N VAL A 30 32.58 -31.79 -1.13
CA VAL A 30 33.50 -32.00 -2.26
C VAL A 30 34.76 -31.15 -2.10
N LEU A 31 34.62 -29.88 -1.67
CA LEU A 31 35.75 -28.98 -1.42
C LEU A 31 36.69 -29.55 -0.34
N GLU A 32 36.14 -29.97 0.80
CA GLU A 32 36.94 -30.50 1.91
C GLU A 32 37.59 -31.84 1.60
N LEU A 33 36.96 -32.66 0.76
CA LEU A 33 37.51 -33.95 0.33
C LEU A 33 38.53 -33.79 -0.81
N GLY A 34 38.54 -32.64 -1.49
CA GLY A 34 39.36 -32.35 -2.67
C GLY A 34 38.89 -33.09 -3.93
N GLU A 35 38.87 -34.42 -3.88
CA GLU A 35 38.35 -35.29 -4.92
C GLU A 35 37.60 -36.48 -4.31
N ALA A 36 36.32 -36.65 -4.66
CA ALA A 36 35.42 -37.54 -3.93
C ALA A 36 34.45 -38.29 -4.85
N THR A 37 34.03 -39.50 -4.46
CA THR A 37 32.90 -40.19 -5.09
C THR A 37 31.58 -39.79 -4.44
N VAL A 38 30.44 -40.09 -5.08
CA VAL A 38 29.09 -39.93 -4.46
C VAL A 38 29.01 -40.63 -3.10
N THR A 39 29.72 -41.74 -2.91
CA THR A 39 29.78 -42.45 -1.63
C THR A 39 30.50 -41.64 -0.55
N ASP A 40 31.63 -41.04 -0.88
CA ASP A 40 32.42 -40.24 0.06
C ASP A 40 31.65 -38.99 0.48
N ILE A 41 31.00 -38.36 -0.50
CA ILE A 41 30.17 -37.17 -0.30
C ILE A 41 28.94 -37.52 0.55
N ALA A 42 28.24 -38.63 0.28
CA ALA A 42 27.09 -39.07 1.08
C ALA A 42 27.48 -39.36 2.54
N ARG A 43 28.60 -40.05 2.75
CA ARG A 43 29.13 -40.33 4.09
C ARG A 43 29.49 -39.05 4.85
N LYS A 44 30.12 -38.08 4.17
CA LYS A 44 30.52 -36.79 4.77
C LYS A 44 29.33 -35.89 5.08
N THR A 45 28.35 -35.82 4.18
CA THR A 45 27.18 -34.93 4.32
C THR A 45 26.05 -35.52 5.15
N GLY A 46 26.04 -36.84 5.35
CA GLY A 46 24.91 -37.56 5.96
C GLY A 46 23.67 -37.63 5.07
N LEU A 47 23.77 -37.22 3.80
CA LEU A 47 22.64 -37.22 2.86
C LEU A 47 22.48 -38.58 2.17
N PRO A 48 21.25 -38.96 1.77
CA PRO A 48 21.02 -40.13 0.95
C PRO A 48 21.83 -40.08 -0.34
N ARG A 49 22.42 -41.21 -0.76
CA ARG A 49 23.22 -41.29 -2.00
C ARG A 49 22.45 -40.81 -3.24
N THR A 50 21.15 -41.06 -3.32
CA THR A 50 20.27 -40.60 -4.41
C THR A 50 20.17 -39.08 -4.43
N THR A 51 20.02 -38.44 -3.26
CA THR A 51 20.04 -36.97 -3.11
C THR A 51 21.38 -36.40 -3.51
N VAL A 52 22.50 -36.98 -3.04
CA VAL A 52 23.84 -36.52 -3.39
C VAL A 52 24.10 -36.63 -4.88
N TYR A 53 23.66 -37.71 -5.52
CA TYR A 53 23.79 -37.89 -6.96
C TYR A 53 23.08 -36.77 -7.72
N ASN A 54 21.81 -36.50 -7.40
CA ASN A 54 21.05 -35.44 -8.07
C ASN A 54 21.68 -34.05 -7.85
N VAL A 55 22.10 -33.77 -6.62
CA VAL A 55 22.69 -32.48 -6.25
C VAL A 55 24.05 -32.27 -6.92
N VAL A 56 24.92 -33.28 -6.93
CA VAL A 56 26.26 -33.14 -7.50
C VAL A 56 26.22 -33.01 -9.03
N GLU A 57 25.31 -33.71 -9.72
CA GLU A 57 25.11 -33.52 -11.16
C GLU A 57 24.56 -32.11 -11.47
N TYR A 58 23.62 -31.61 -10.67
CA TYR A 58 23.14 -30.23 -10.80
C TYR A 58 24.26 -29.18 -10.61
N LEU A 59 25.15 -29.40 -9.64
CA LEU A 59 26.33 -28.54 -9.45
C LEU A 59 27.33 -28.63 -10.61
N VAL A 60 27.42 -29.78 -11.28
CA VAL A 60 28.23 -29.95 -12.50
C VAL A 60 27.65 -29.16 -13.67
N GLU A 61 26.34 -29.21 -13.90
CA GLU A 61 25.67 -28.41 -14.94
C GLU A 61 25.89 -26.90 -14.75
N ARG A 62 25.94 -26.47 -13.49
CA ARG A 62 26.22 -25.08 -13.11
C ARG A 62 27.71 -24.72 -13.08
N LYS A 63 28.60 -25.66 -13.43
CA LYS A 63 30.06 -25.51 -13.44
C LYS A 63 30.65 -25.16 -12.07
N LEU A 64 29.96 -25.51 -10.99
CA LEU A 64 30.43 -25.33 -9.61
C LEU A 64 31.24 -26.54 -9.11
N VAL A 65 31.02 -27.70 -9.73
CA VAL A 65 31.76 -28.95 -9.52
C VAL A 65 32.18 -29.48 -10.89
N THR A 66 33.33 -30.15 -10.95
CA THR A 66 33.79 -30.90 -12.13
C THR A 66 33.71 -32.39 -11.87
N ALA A 67 33.33 -33.16 -12.88
CA ALA A 67 33.30 -34.62 -12.81
C ALA A 67 34.32 -35.25 -13.77
N ARG A 68 35.05 -36.27 -13.31
CA ARG A 68 35.95 -37.10 -14.14
C ARG A 68 35.73 -38.58 -13.91
N LYS A 69 35.83 -39.39 -14.97
CA LYS A 69 35.76 -40.85 -14.90
C LYS A 69 37.17 -41.41 -14.68
N LYS A 70 37.35 -42.24 -13.65
CA LYS A 70 38.60 -42.98 -13.33
C LYS A 70 38.33 -44.48 -13.28
N LYS A 71 39.39 -45.30 -13.14
CA LYS A 71 39.31 -46.78 -13.08
C LYS A 71 38.30 -47.31 -12.05
N ARG A 72 38.06 -46.60 -10.95
CA ARG A 72 37.15 -47.01 -9.85
C ARG A 72 35.83 -46.23 -9.78
N GLY A 73 35.45 -45.50 -10.83
CA GLY A 73 34.16 -44.81 -10.91
C GLY A 73 34.25 -43.33 -11.29
N LYS A 74 33.15 -42.59 -11.09
CA LYS A 74 33.07 -41.14 -11.33
C LYS A 74 33.47 -40.39 -10.06
N TYR A 75 34.42 -39.47 -10.21
CA TYR A 75 34.96 -38.62 -9.16
C TYR A 75 34.57 -37.16 -9.41
N TYR A 76 34.35 -36.43 -8.33
CA TYR A 76 33.93 -35.05 -8.32
C TYR A 76 34.95 -34.21 -7.55
N SER A 77 35.26 -33.03 -8.07
CA SER A 77 36.15 -32.06 -7.44
C SER A 77 35.59 -30.65 -7.64
N THR A 78 35.84 -29.74 -6.71
CA THR A 78 35.53 -28.33 -6.94
C THR A 78 36.58 -27.71 -7.88
N GLY A 79 36.15 -26.80 -8.75
CA GLY A 79 37.07 -25.84 -9.36
C GLY A 79 37.51 -24.78 -8.33
N ASP A 80 38.28 -23.79 -8.77
CA ASP A 80 38.66 -22.66 -7.91
C ASP A 80 37.38 -21.99 -7.32
N PRO A 81 37.29 -21.81 -5.98
CA PRO A 81 36.17 -21.14 -5.33
C PRO A 81 35.82 -19.75 -5.89
N VAL A 82 36.73 -19.07 -6.58
CA VAL A 82 36.46 -17.81 -7.30
C VAL A 82 35.32 -17.93 -8.31
N ASN A 83 35.02 -19.13 -8.82
CA ASN A 83 33.88 -19.39 -9.70
C ASN A 83 32.53 -19.04 -9.07
N LEU A 84 32.42 -19.07 -7.75
CA LEU A 84 31.22 -18.64 -7.02
C LEU A 84 30.97 -17.14 -7.16
N LEU A 85 32.05 -16.34 -7.22
CA LEU A 85 31.96 -14.89 -7.42
C LEU A 85 31.39 -14.57 -8.80
N TYR A 86 31.87 -15.24 -9.86
CA TYR A 86 31.35 -15.06 -11.22
C TYR A 86 29.85 -15.41 -11.33
N VAL A 87 29.41 -16.46 -10.64
CA VAL A 87 27.99 -16.84 -10.59
C VAL A 87 27.16 -15.78 -9.87
N ALA A 88 27.66 -15.26 -8.73
CA ALA A 88 26.99 -14.21 -7.98
C ALA A 88 26.89 -12.90 -8.78
N GLU A 89 27.98 -12.47 -9.41
CA GLU A 89 28.03 -11.26 -10.25
C GLU A 89 27.06 -11.35 -11.43
N ARG A 90 27.01 -12.51 -12.10
CA ARG A 90 26.04 -12.77 -13.17
C ARG A 90 24.60 -12.62 -12.68
N ASN A 91 24.28 -13.18 -11.52
CA ASN A 91 22.93 -13.11 -10.94
C ASN A 91 22.55 -11.67 -10.56
N VAL A 92 23.47 -10.92 -9.96
CA VAL A 92 23.30 -9.50 -9.67
C VAL A 92 23.01 -8.73 -10.97
N GLN A 93 23.72 -9.04 -12.06
CA GLN A 93 23.52 -8.37 -13.33
C GLN A 93 22.17 -8.70 -13.97
N LEU A 94 21.69 -9.94 -13.88
CA LEU A 94 20.35 -10.34 -14.31
C LEU A 94 19.27 -9.60 -13.50
N LEU A 95 19.42 -9.54 -12.17
CA LEU A 95 18.49 -8.82 -11.31
C LEU A 95 18.47 -7.31 -11.62
N LYS A 96 19.63 -6.68 -11.82
CA LYS A 96 19.73 -5.27 -12.24
C LYS A 96 18.95 -4.99 -13.52
N ARG A 97 18.99 -5.90 -14.49
CA ARG A 97 18.22 -5.80 -15.75
C ARG A 97 16.71 -5.95 -15.54
N ALA A 98 16.29 -6.80 -14.61
CA ALA A 98 14.87 -7.02 -14.31
C ALA A 98 14.26 -5.93 -13.39
N LEU A 99 15.09 -5.24 -12.61
CA LEU A 99 14.66 -4.28 -11.58
C LEU A 99 13.73 -3.15 -12.09
N PRO A 100 13.97 -2.53 -13.26
CA PRO A 100 13.08 -1.48 -13.77
C PRO A 100 11.65 -1.97 -14.02
N TRP A 101 11.51 -3.17 -14.58
CA TRP A 101 10.21 -3.79 -14.83
C TRP A 101 9.50 -4.18 -13.53
N LEU A 102 10.21 -4.79 -12.58
CA LEU A 102 9.67 -5.12 -11.25
C LEU A 102 9.19 -3.85 -10.52
N ARG A 103 9.94 -2.75 -10.59
CA ARG A 103 9.53 -1.44 -10.04
C ARG A 103 8.30 -0.86 -10.75
N SER A 104 8.15 -1.11 -12.06
CA SER A 104 6.98 -0.67 -12.82
C SER A 104 5.72 -1.40 -12.35
N ILE A 105 5.79 -2.73 -12.24
CA ILE A 105 4.69 -3.57 -11.74
C ILE A 105 4.32 -3.19 -10.31
N HIS A 106 5.31 -3.08 -9.41
CA HIS A 106 5.06 -2.69 -8.03
C HIS A 106 4.33 -1.35 -7.93
N ARG A 107 4.77 -0.34 -8.71
CA ARG A 107 4.10 0.97 -8.76
C ARG A 107 2.68 0.89 -9.29
N ALA A 108 2.45 0.13 -10.37
CA ALA A 108 1.11 -0.03 -10.95
C ALA A 108 0.14 -0.70 -9.98
N VAL A 109 0.56 -1.79 -9.33
CA VAL A 109 -0.25 -2.54 -8.36
C VAL A 109 -0.55 -1.69 -7.12
N TYR A 110 0.46 -1.00 -6.57
CA TYR A 110 0.27 -0.18 -5.38
C TYR A 110 -0.64 1.03 -5.65
N LYS A 111 -0.41 1.75 -6.77
CA LYS A 111 -1.25 2.89 -7.17
C LYS A 111 -2.71 2.47 -7.37
N ALA A 112 -2.96 1.34 -8.02
CA ALA A 112 -4.31 0.82 -8.22
C ALA A 112 -5.00 0.42 -6.90
N LYS A 113 -4.26 -0.15 -5.95
CA LYS A 113 -4.77 -0.51 -4.62
C LYS A 113 -5.16 0.75 -3.83
N THR A 114 -4.27 1.73 -3.72
CA THR A 114 -4.54 3.00 -3.03
C THR A 114 -5.70 3.76 -3.65
N GLN A 115 -5.78 3.81 -4.98
CA GLN A 115 -6.89 4.46 -5.68
C GLN A 115 -8.23 3.75 -5.43
N ARG A 116 -8.25 2.41 -5.41
CA ARG A 116 -9.45 1.62 -5.14
C ARG A 116 -9.93 1.77 -3.70
N GLU A 117 -9.02 1.77 -2.73
CA GLU A 117 -9.33 2.02 -1.30
C GLU A 117 -9.89 3.44 -1.13
N PHE A 118 -9.22 4.46 -1.68
CA PHE A 118 -9.67 5.85 -1.63
C PHE A 118 -11.06 6.08 -2.26
N TYR A 119 -11.35 5.45 -3.41
CA TYR A 119 -12.68 5.54 -4.00
C TYR A 119 -13.75 4.78 -3.22
N LYS A 120 -13.39 3.67 -2.56
CA LYS A 120 -14.30 2.92 -1.69
C LYS A 120 -14.67 3.74 -0.46
N ASP A 121 -13.69 4.41 0.15
CA ASP A 121 -13.90 5.25 1.33
C ASP A 121 -14.77 6.47 1.01
N LYS A 122 -14.50 7.14 -0.12
CA LYS A 122 -15.35 8.26 -0.60
C LYS A 122 -16.79 7.84 -0.90
N LYS A 123 -16.99 6.69 -1.54
CA LYS A 123 -18.35 6.18 -1.82
C LYS A 123 -19.09 5.80 -0.53
N GLY A 124 -18.41 5.19 0.44
CA GLY A 124 -19.00 4.83 1.73
C GLY A 124 -19.46 6.06 2.52
N ILE A 125 -18.56 7.05 2.68
CA ILE A 125 -18.88 8.32 3.36
C ILE A 125 -20.05 9.01 2.65
N ARG A 126 -20.02 9.08 1.32
CA ARG A 126 -21.08 9.73 0.56
C ARG A 126 -22.42 9.01 0.68
N ALA A 127 -22.44 7.68 0.65
CA ALA A 127 -23.66 6.91 0.88
C ALA A 127 -24.26 7.17 2.27
N ILE A 128 -23.42 7.32 3.30
CA ILE A 128 -23.87 7.68 4.66
C ILE A 128 -24.48 9.08 4.66
N LEU A 129 -23.80 10.07 4.08
CA LEU A 129 -24.30 11.45 4.04
C LEU A 129 -25.60 11.57 3.21
N ASP A 130 -25.67 10.88 2.07
CA ASP A 130 -26.84 10.88 1.18
C ASP A 130 -28.04 10.09 1.75
N SER A 131 -27.82 9.24 2.77
CA SER A 131 -28.91 8.56 3.47
C SER A 131 -29.64 9.45 4.49
N SER A 132 -29.04 10.58 4.87
CA SER A 132 -29.66 11.52 5.81
C SER A 132 -30.71 12.39 5.10
N PRO A 133 -31.93 12.53 5.67
CA PRO A 133 -32.92 13.50 5.20
C PRO A 133 -32.59 14.94 5.63
N ASP A 134 -31.59 15.12 6.52
CA ASP A 134 -31.07 16.43 6.86
C ASP A 134 -30.30 17.03 5.69
N CYS A 135 -30.29 18.36 5.62
CA CYS A 135 -29.47 19.08 4.66
C CYS A 135 -28.05 19.17 5.21
N VAL A 136 -27.13 18.41 4.62
CA VAL A 136 -25.71 18.34 5.03
C VAL A 136 -24.84 19.00 3.98
N LYS A 137 -24.07 20.00 4.40
CA LYS A 137 -23.16 20.78 3.55
C LYS A 137 -21.74 20.69 4.10
N ILE A 138 -20.76 20.67 3.21
CA ILE A 138 -19.36 20.92 3.57
C ILE A 138 -18.94 22.24 2.92
N LEU A 139 -18.36 23.12 3.72
CA LEU A 139 -17.81 24.40 3.28
C LEU A 139 -16.28 24.35 3.34
N ASP A 140 -15.61 25.04 2.41
CA ASP A 140 -14.18 25.31 2.52
C ASP A 140 -13.88 26.35 3.64
N THR A 141 -12.60 26.61 3.90
CA THR A 141 -12.18 27.60 4.91
C THR A 141 -12.54 29.04 4.55
N ASN A 142 -12.98 29.31 3.32
CA ASN A 142 -13.51 30.61 2.88
C ASN A 142 -15.05 30.65 2.95
N GLY A 143 -15.71 29.61 3.48
CA GLY A 143 -17.16 29.51 3.60
C GLY A 143 -17.89 29.12 2.31
N ARG A 144 -17.18 28.68 1.27
CA ARG A 144 -17.76 28.29 -0.02
C ARG A 144 -18.25 26.85 0.01
N LEU A 145 -19.39 26.59 -0.60
CA LEU A 145 -19.97 25.25 -0.68
C LEU A 145 -19.13 24.33 -1.57
N VAL A 146 -18.63 23.23 -0.99
CA VAL A 146 -17.83 22.21 -1.71
C VAL A 146 -18.49 20.84 -1.77
N TYR A 147 -19.54 20.61 -0.98
CA TYR A 147 -20.39 19.41 -1.05
C TYR A 147 -21.77 19.69 -0.47
N LEU A 148 -22.79 19.07 -1.08
CA LEU A 148 -24.17 19.06 -0.62
C LEU A 148 -24.71 17.63 -0.78
N ASN A 149 -25.24 17.04 0.29
CA ASN A 149 -25.82 15.69 0.22
C ASN A 149 -27.17 15.67 -0.51
N LYS A 150 -27.68 14.46 -0.78
CA LYS A 150 -29.00 14.28 -1.40
C LYS A 150 -30.14 15.02 -0.68
N GLY A 151 -30.19 15.01 0.65
CA GLY A 151 -31.22 15.73 1.41
C GLY A 151 -31.19 17.25 1.16
N GLY A 152 -30.00 17.86 1.13
CA GLY A 152 -29.86 19.28 0.82
C GLY A 152 -30.13 19.62 -0.65
N MET A 153 -29.83 18.71 -1.57
CA MET A 153 -30.18 18.85 -2.99
C MET A 153 -31.70 18.87 -3.18
N GLU A 154 -32.42 17.95 -2.52
CA GLU A 154 -33.88 17.88 -2.53
C GLU A 154 -34.51 19.12 -1.87
N GLU A 155 -33.97 19.58 -0.74
CA GLU A 155 -34.44 20.79 -0.03
C GLU A 155 -34.34 22.05 -0.89
N HIS A 156 -33.23 22.22 -1.62
CA HIS A 156 -32.96 23.43 -2.40
C HIS A 156 -33.25 23.28 -3.91
N GLY A 157 -33.82 22.14 -4.34
CA GLY A 157 -34.28 21.92 -5.70
C GLY A 157 -33.18 21.73 -6.75
N PHE A 158 -31.97 21.36 -6.35
CA PHE A 158 -30.88 21.10 -7.29
C PHE A 158 -31.01 19.73 -7.94
N LYS A 159 -30.78 19.64 -9.25
CA LYS A 159 -30.86 18.37 -10.00
C LYS A 159 -29.51 17.66 -10.07
N THR A 160 -28.43 18.43 -10.09
CA THR A 160 -27.07 17.90 -10.19
C THR A 160 -26.12 18.61 -9.24
N GLU A 161 -25.14 17.89 -8.68
CA GLU A 161 -24.16 18.50 -7.78
C GLU A 161 -23.44 19.69 -8.42
N LYS A 162 -23.21 19.64 -9.73
CA LYS A 162 -22.56 20.73 -10.46
C LYS A 162 -23.34 22.05 -10.38
N GLU A 163 -24.67 21.99 -10.29
CA GLU A 163 -25.51 23.17 -10.07
C GLU A 163 -25.39 23.69 -8.63
N ALA A 164 -25.26 22.80 -7.66
CA ALA A 164 -25.11 23.17 -6.26
C ALA A 164 -23.71 23.72 -5.95
N ILE A 165 -22.66 23.18 -6.55
CA ILE A 165 -21.29 23.67 -6.34
C ILE A 165 -21.12 25.07 -6.94
N GLY A 166 -20.74 26.03 -6.10
CA GLY A 166 -20.66 27.45 -6.47
C GLY A 166 -21.93 28.26 -6.15
N TRP A 167 -23.00 27.60 -5.71
CA TRP A 167 -24.16 28.29 -5.15
C TRP A 167 -23.80 29.01 -3.84
N ASP A 168 -24.24 30.25 -3.72
CA ASP A 168 -24.18 30.98 -2.46
C ASP A 168 -25.27 30.46 -1.52
N TRP A 169 -24.90 29.53 -0.64
CA TRP A 169 -25.84 28.90 0.29
C TRP A 169 -26.47 29.87 1.29
N LEU A 170 -25.83 31.01 1.58
CA LEU A 170 -26.38 32.05 2.46
C LEU A 170 -27.61 32.71 1.83
N SER A 171 -27.74 32.69 0.50
CA SER A 171 -28.92 33.20 -0.20
C SER A 171 -30.21 32.47 0.21
N SER A 172 -30.12 31.19 0.60
CA SER A 172 -31.27 30.44 1.14
C SER A 172 -31.77 30.95 2.48
N ILE A 173 -30.97 31.73 3.21
CA ILE A 173 -31.30 32.28 4.51
C ILE A 173 -31.86 33.69 4.31
N ILE A 174 -32.87 34.06 5.10
CA ILE A 174 -33.40 35.43 5.10
C ILE A 174 -32.27 36.46 5.37
N GLU A 175 -32.39 37.62 4.75
CA GLU A 175 -31.32 38.62 4.70
C GLU A 175 -30.85 39.06 6.10
N GLU A 176 -31.79 39.23 7.03
CA GLU A 176 -31.56 39.71 8.39
C GLU A 176 -30.68 38.76 9.22
N GLN A 177 -30.58 37.48 8.84
CA GLN A 177 -29.78 36.49 9.57
C GLN A 177 -28.41 36.22 8.92
N ARG A 178 -28.18 36.64 7.67
CA ARG A 178 -26.96 36.29 6.92
C ARG A 178 -25.68 36.78 7.59
N GLU A 179 -25.65 38.04 8.01
CA GLU A 179 -24.47 38.63 8.66
C GLU A 179 -24.13 37.92 9.99
N TYR A 180 -25.16 37.54 10.74
CA TYR A 180 -24.97 36.81 11.99
C TYR A 180 -24.45 35.38 11.75
N VAL A 181 -24.97 34.69 10.73
CA VAL A 181 -24.47 33.37 10.33
C VAL A 181 -23.01 33.45 9.85
N LEU A 182 -22.62 34.49 9.12
CA LEU A 182 -21.22 34.74 8.75
C LEU A 182 -20.31 34.91 9.98
N LYS A 183 -20.76 35.64 11.01
CA LYS A 183 -20.02 35.77 12.28
C LYS A 183 -19.86 34.42 12.99
N LEU A 184 -20.89 33.58 12.97
CA LEU A 184 -20.84 32.23 13.53
C LEU A 184 -19.89 31.31 12.76
N LEU A 185 -19.85 31.42 11.43
CA LEU A 185 -18.90 30.72 10.59
C LEU A 185 -17.45 31.10 10.94
N GLY A 186 -17.18 32.39 11.19
CA GLY A 186 -15.89 32.86 11.69
C GLY A 186 -15.48 32.25 13.04
N LYS A 187 -16.43 32.09 13.99
CA LYS A 187 -16.17 31.38 15.26
C LYS A 187 -15.88 29.89 15.05
N CYS A 188 -16.55 29.27 14.07
CA CYS A 188 -16.32 27.88 13.69
C CYS A 188 -14.90 27.66 13.15
N LEU A 189 -14.39 28.59 12.33
CA LEU A 189 -13.00 28.58 11.85
C LEU A 189 -11.96 28.78 12.97
N GLN A 190 -12.37 29.25 14.15
CA GLN A 190 -11.54 29.28 15.36
C GLN A 190 -11.66 28.00 16.19
N GLY A 191 -12.40 27.01 15.70
CA GLY A 191 -12.54 25.70 16.34
C GLY A 191 -13.78 25.52 17.21
N LYS A 192 -14.73 26.46 17.22
CA LYS A 192 -15.94 26.39 18.06
C LYS A 192 -17.15 25.91 17.28
N SER A 193 -17.74 24.79 17.67
CA SER A 193 -19.05 24.38 17.14
C SER A 193 -20.16 25.30 17.63
N VAL A 194 -21.12 25.61 16.76
CA VAL A 194 -22.23 26.53 17.04
C VAL A 194 -23.52 26.02 16.40
N THR A 195 -24.65 26.22 17.07
CA THR A 195 -25.98 25.88 16.55
C THR A 195 -26.91 27.08 16.67
N ILE A 196 -27.71 27.32 15.64
CA ILE A 196 -28.61 28.47 15.54
C ILE A 196 -29.89 28.09 14.77
N ASN A 197 -31.03 28.64 15.17
CA ASN A 197 -32.24 28.56 14.36
C ASN A 197 -32.24 29.64 13.27
N ILE A 198 -32.42 29.21 12.02
CA ILE A 198 -32.50 30.09 10.86
C ILE A 198 -33.85 29.92 10.16
N ARG A 199 -34.26 30.96 9.44
CA ARG A 199 -35.40 30.95 8.52
C ARG A 199 -34.90 31.01 7.09
N HIS A 200 -35.59 30.30 6.21
CA HIS A 200 -35.27 30.28 4.80
C HIS A 200 -36.11 31.26 4.00
N VAL A 201 -35.58 31.66 2.84
CA VAL A 201 -36.35 32.33 1.79
C VAL A 201 -37.23 31.27 1.11
N LYS A 202 -38.55 31.44 1.13
CA LYS A 202 -39.54 30.43 0.67
C LYS A 202 -39.34 29.94 -0.78
N SER A 203 -38.76 30.75 -1.66
CA SER A 203 -38.49 30.36 -3.05
C SER A 203 -37.23 29.51 -3.23
N LEU A 204 -36.41 29.35 -2.18
CA LEU A 204 -35.07 28.73 -2.24
C LEU A 204 -34.92 27.52 -1.31
N SER A 205 -35.95 27.19 -0.52
CA SER A 205 -35.98 25.99 0.32
C SER A 205 -37.42 25.50 0.44
N THR A 206 -37.60 24.18 0.52
CA THR A 206 -38.88 23.57 0.87
C THR A 206 -39.21 23.69 2.36
N ARG A 207 -38.26 24.12 3.20
CA ARG A 207 -38.43 24.33 4.66
C ARG A 207 -38.56 25.81 4.99
N ASP A 208 -39.43 26.16 5.93
CA ASP A 208 -39.57 27.54 6.41
C ASP A 208 -38.47 27.93 7.43
N GLN A 209 -38.09 27.00 8.31
CA GLN A 209 -37.07 27.18 9.35
C GLN A 209 -36.31 25.88 9.63
N CYS A 210 -35.08 25.99 10.12
CA CYS A 210 -34.29 24.83 10.55
C CYS A 210 -33.31 25.20 11.67
N SER A 211 -32.83 24.16 12.37
CA SER A 211 -31.69 24.26 13.28
C SER A 211 -30.40 23.99 12.50
N LEU A 212 -29.61 25.04 12.25
CA LEU A 212 -28.33 24.98 11.58
C LEU A 212 -27.20 24.80 12.60
N SER A 213 -26.48 23.69 12.49
CA SER A 213 -25.25 23.42 13.24
C SER A 213 -24.02 23.55 12.34
N LEU A 214 -23.01 24.30 12.80
CA LEU A 214 -21.72 24.45 12.14
C LEU A 214 -20.64 23.83 13.03
N SER A 215 -19.82 22.93 12.47
CA SER A 215 -18.73 22.26 13.19
C SER A 215 -17.44 22.21 12.37
N PRO A 216 -16.27 22.45 12.96
CA PRO A 216 -14.99 22.41 12.25
C PRO A 216 -14.60 20.96 11.94
N MET A 217 -14.15 20.72 10.72
CA MET A 217 -13.51 19.47 10.31
C MET A 217 -12.00 19.65 10.34
N ARG A 218 -11.29 18.72 10.99
CA ARG A 218 -9.84 18.78 11.17
C ARG A 218 -9.15 17.64 10.41
N ASP A 219 -7.96 17.90 9.91
CA ASP A 219 -7.06 16.85 9.44
C ASP A 219 -6.36 16.14 10.63
N GLU A 220 -5.49 15.17 10.31
CA GLU A 220 -4.72 14.40 11.29
C GLU A 220 -3.77 15.27 12.13
N GLU A 221 -3.40 16.45 11.64
CA GLU A 221 -2.53 17.43 12.30
C GLU A 221 -3.33 18.40 13.19
N GLY A 222 -4.67 18.25 13.24
CA GLY A 222 -5.57 19.09 14.02
C GLY A 222 -5.91 20.44 13.37
N LYS A 223 -5.44 20.69 12.15
CA LYS A 223 -5.72 21.92 11.40
C LYS A 223 -7.13 21.83 10.81
N ILE A 224 -7.87 22.95 10.90
CA ILE A 224 -9.22 23.05 10.33
C ILE A 224 -9.10 23.14 8.80
N ILE A 225 -9.70 22.17 8.11
CA ILE A 225 -9.68 22.06 6.64
C ILE A 225 -11.03 22.39 5.99
N ASN A 226 -12.13 22.22 6.74
CA ASN A 226 -13.49 22.45 6.26
C ASN A 226 -14.44 22.76 7.43
N ILE A 227 -15.66 23.15 7.11
CA ILE A 227 -16.78 23.25 8.05
C ILE A 227 -17.87 22.29 7.61
N LEU A 228 -18.33 21.45 8.53
CA LEU A 228 -19.54 20.66 8.38
C LEU A 228 -20.75 21.49 8.84
N ALA A 229 -21.70 21.69 7.96
CA ALA A 229 -22.96 22.35 8.24
C ALA A 229 -24.11 21.35 8.13
N ILE A 230 -24.95 21.24 9.15
CA ILE A 230 -26.12 20.36 9.17
C ILE A 230 -27.34 21.19 9.54
N SER A 231 -28.33 21.22 8.64
CA SER A 231 -29.64 21.82 8.84
C SER A 231 -30.65 20.72 9.12
N ARG A 232 -31.18 20.71 10.35
CA ARG A 232 -32.20 19.76 10.81
C ARG A 232 -33.55 20.43 10.92
N GLU A 233 -34.58 19.67 10.58
CA GLU A 233 -35.94 20.04 10.90
C GLU A 233 -36.11 20.11 12.43
N ARG A 234 -36.98 21.02 12.87
CA ARG A 234 -37.29 21.17 14.29
C ARG A 234 -38.54 20.34 14.55
N ASP A 235 -38.48 19.44 15.53
CA ASP A 235 -39.66 18.77 16.09
C ASP A 235 -40.64 19.80 16.72
#